data_AF-A0A3Q9S895-F1
#
_entry.id   AF-A0A3Q9S895-F1
#
_cell.length_a   1.000
_cell.length_b   1.000
_cell.length_c   1.000
_cell.angle_alpha   90.00
_cell.angle_beta   90.00
_cell.angle_gamma   90.00
#
_symmetry.space_group_name_H-M   'P 1'
#
loop_
_entity.id
_entity.type
_entity.pdbx_description
1 polymer ?
#
loop_
_entity_poly.entity_id
_entity_poly.type
_entity_poly.pdbx_seq_one_letter_code
_entity_poly.pdbx_strand_id
1 'polypeptide(L)' 'MFKLQNLNVIRKVETEEEKSRLESQGFKEIGEVKPDYDDMIYNDLKQAAKEKNIEGYSSMKKEDLIAILKGLESEEK' A
#
# COMPACT_ATOMS: atom_id res chain seq x y z
N MET A 1 5.30 -14.00 2.23
CA MET A 1 4.20 -13.83 1.26
C MET A 1 4.63 -12.79 0.23
N PHE A 2 4.79 -13.19 -1.02
CA PHE A 2 5.15 -12.34 -2.15
C PHE A 2 3.88 -11.76 -2.78
N LYS A 3 3.90 -10.47 -3.10
CA LYS A 3 2.86 -9.82 -3.90
C LYS A 3 3.42 -9.61 -5.30
N LEU A 4 2.68 -10.02 -6.32
CA LEU A 4 3.03 -9.81 -7.71
C LEU A 4 1.89 -9.07 -8.42
N GLN A 5 2.24 -8.12 -9.29
CA GLN A 5 1.27 -7.34 -10.05
C GLN A 5 1.55 -7.44 -11.54
N ASN A 6 0.47 -7.61 -12.31
CA ASN A 6 0.47 -7.41 -13.75
C ASN A 6 -0.77 -6.59 -14.10
N LEU A 7 -0.58 -5.42 -14.73
CA LEU A 7 -1.67 -4.47 -14.99
C LEU A 7 -2.45 -4.14 -13.71
N ASN A 8 -3.78 -4.31 -13.72
CA ASN A 8 -4.67 -4.07 -12.58
C ASN A 8 -4.94 -5.35 -11.75
N VAL A 9 -4.12 -6.40 -11.90
CA VAL A 9 -4.28 -7.67 -11.17
C VAL A 9 -3.14 -7.86 -10.18
N ILE A 10 -3.50 -8.06 -8.90
CA ILE A 10 -2.57 -8.36 -7.81
C ILE A 10 -2.75 -9.82 -7.38
N ARG A 11 -1.66 -10.60 -7.37
CA ARG A 11 -1.60 -11.96 -6.81
C ARG A 11 -0.74 -11.98 -5.56
N LYS A 12 -1.23 -12.68 -4.53
CA LYS A 12 -0.47 -12.99 -3.31
C LYS A 12 -0.07 -14.46 -3.38
N VAL A 13 1.22 -14.75 -3.25
CA VAL A 13 1.74 -16.11 -3.25
C VAL A 13 2.68 -16.29 -2.06
N GLU A 14 2.77 -17.49 -1.54
CA GLU A 14 3.62 -17.78 -0.38
C GLU A 14 4.90 -18.50 -0.79
N THR A 15 4.89 -19.14 -1.97
CA THR A 15 5.98 -19.95 -2.48
C THR A 15 6.78 -19.22 -3.56
N GLU A 16 8.08 -19.47 -3.59
CA GLU A 16 8.98 -18.95 -4.61
C GLU A 16 8.73 -19.59 -5.98
N GLU A 17 8.24 -20.83 -6.03
CA GLU A 17 7.87 -21.50 -7.27
C GLU A 17 6.70 -20.81 -7.99
N GLU A 18 5.67 -20.40 -7.24
CA GLU A 18 4.56 -19.62 -7.81
C GLU A 18 4.98 -18.20 -8.18
N LYS A 19 5.89 -17.59 -7.41
CA LYS A 19 6.52 -16.30 -7.77
C LYS A 19 7.16 -16.41 -9.16
N SER A 20 8.02 -17.41 -9.37
CA SER A 20 8.77 -17.56 -10.62
C SER A 20 7.88 -17.86 -11.84
N ARG A 21 6.79 -18.63 -11.64
CA ARG A 21 5.76 -18.83 -12.67
C ARG A 21 5.04 -17.54 -13.04
N LEU A 22 4.69 -16.72 -12.06
CA LEU A 22 4.02 -15.44 -12.28
C LEU A 22 4.97 -14.42 -12.91
N GLU A 23 6.25 -14.41 -12.54
CA GLU A 23 7.29 -13.61 -13.20
C GLU A 23 7.40 -13.94 -14.69
N SER A 24 7.36 -15.23 -15.05
CA SER A 24 7.35 -15.67 -16.46
C SER A 24 6.07 -15.27 -17.21
N GLN A 25 4.95 -15.09 -16.50
CA GLN A 25 3.70 -14.56 -17.06
C GLN A 25 3.68 -13.02 -17.18
N GLY A 26 4.79 -12.35 -16.82
CA GLY A 26 4.92 -10.90 -16.86
C GLY A 26 4.43 -10.20 -15.61
N PHE A 27 4.15 -10.92 -14.52
CA PHE A 27 3.93 -10.28 -13.23
C PHE A 27 5.26 -9.80 -12.65
N LYS A 28 5.29 -8.58 -12.14
CA LYS A 28 6.46 -8.06 -11.44
C LYS A 28 6.24 -8.20 -9.95
N GLU A 29 7.27 -8.60 -9.23
CA GLU A 29 7.22 -8.52 -7.77
C GLU A 29 7.04 -7.06 -7.39
N ILE A 30 5.94 -6.81 -6.70
CA ILE A 30 5.67 -5.54 -6.07
C ILE A 30 5.98 -5.78 -4.60
N GLY A 31 7.25 -5.58 -4.25
CA GLY A 31 7.65 -5.48 -2.84
C GLY A 31 6.67 -4.52 -2.19
N GLU A 32 6.04 -4.97 -1.09
CA GLU A 32 4.83 -4.41 -0.47
C GLU A 32 4.46 -3.07 -1.09
N VAL A 33 3.50 -3.07 -2.02
CA VAL A 33 2.92 -1.81 -2.51
C VAL A 33 2.49 -1.09 -1.26
N LYS A 34 3.35 -0.18 -0.80
CA LYS A 34 3.01 0.82 0.18
C LYS A 34 1.74 1.40 -0.40
N PRO A 35 0.60 1.30 0.30
CA PRO A 35 -0.62 1.90 -0.21
C PRO A 35 -0.24 3.29 -0.69
N ASP A 36 -0.38 3.52 -2.00
CA ASP A 36 0.03 4.79 -2.57
C ASP A 36 -1.07 5.76 -2.15
N TYR A 37 -0.92 6.28 -0.94
CA TYR A 37 -1.85 7.21 -0.32
C TYR A 37 -2.07 8.43 -1.22
N ASP A 38 -1.12 8.73 -2.12
CA ASP A 38 -1.27 9.74 -3.17
C ASP A 38 -2.49 9.50 -4.07
N ASP A 39 -2.71 8.25 -4.46
CA ASP A 39 -3.80 7.84 -5.36
C ASP A 39 -5.10 7.55 -4.60
N MET A 40 -5.03 7.38 -3.27
CA MET A 40 -6.21 7.18 -2.42
C MET A 40 -7.07 8.45 -2.34
N ILE A 41 -8.40 8.24 -2.25
CA ILE A 41 -9.37 9.32 -2.09
C ILE A 41 -9.21 9.90 -0.67
N TYR A 42 -9.45 11.20 -0.51
CA TYR A 42 -9.36 11.87 0.79
C TYR A 42 -10.17 11.19 1.91
N ASN A 43 -11.29 10.54 1.56
CA ASN A 43 -12.08 9.75 2.51
C ASN A 43 -11.35 8.49 2.96
N ASP A 44 -10.77 7.70 2.05
CA ASP A 44 -9.97 6.53 2.40
C ASP A 44 -8.73 6.91 3.22
N LEU A 45 -8.09 8.05 2.91
CA LEU A 45 -7.00 8.61 3.72
C LEU A 45 -7.45 8.97 5.13
N LYS A 46 -8.62 9.59 5.28
CA LYS A 46 -9.20 9.88 6.61
C LYS A 46 -9.53 8.61 7.38
N GLN A 47 -10.03 7.58 6.70
CA GLN A 47 -10.32 6.29 7.34
C GLN A 47 -9.03 5.64 7.83
N ALA A 48 -8.01 5.54 6.97
CA ALA A 48 -6.70 5.02 7.36
C ALA A 48 -6.09 5.82 8.53
N ALA A 49 -6.22 7.16 8.50
CA ALA A 49 -5.74 8.02 9.57
C ALA A 49 -6.50 7.83 10.88
N LYS A 50 -7.81 7.63 10.80
CA LYS A 50 -8.66 7.32 11.96
C LYS A 50 -8.31 5.95 12.55
N GLU A 51 -8.07 4.94 11.71
CA GLU A 51 -7.65 3.60 12.16
C GLU A 51 -6.29 3.64 12.86
N LYS A 52 -5.35 4.44 12.33
CA LYS A 52 -4.04 4.69 12.95
C LYS A 52 -4.08 5.72 14.09
N ASN A 53 -5.27 6.16 14.53
CA ASN A 53 -5.46 7.13 15.62
C ASN A 53 -4.68 8.44 15.44
N ILE A 54 -4.58 8.95 14.21
CA ILE A 54 -3.92 10.23 13.91
C ILE A 54 -4.79 11.37 14.42
N GLU A 55 -4.29 12.13 15.38
CA GLU A 55 -4.96 13.32 15.90
C GLU A 55 -4.90 14.46 14.87
N GLY A 56 -6.02 15.15 14.64
CA GLY A 56 -6.09 16.24 13.65
C GLY A 56 -6.39 15.80 12.22
N TYR A 57 -6.61 14.49 11.96
CA TYR A 57 -6.90 13.97 10.62
C TYR A 57 -8.07 14.67 9.89
N SER A 58 -9.05 15.20 10.62
CA SER A 58 -10.20 15.88 10.04
C SER A 58 -9.89 17.30 9.57
N SER A 59 -8.90 17.95 10.18
CA SER A 59 -8.44 19.31 9.86
C SER A 59 -7.18 19.34 8.98
N MET A 60 -6.52 18.20 8.78
CA MET A 60 -5.34 18.07 7.91
C MET A 60 -5.70 18.01 6.42
N LYS A 61 -4.79 18.51 5.58
CA LYS A 61 -4.90 18.45 4.12
C LYS A 61 -4.60 17.03 3.63
N LYS A 62 -5.03 16.73 2.39
CA LYS A 62 -4.76 15.43 1.75
C LYS A 62 -3.27 15.09 1.80
N GLU A 63 -2.40 16.05 1.48
CA GLU A 63 -0.95 15.90 1.46
C GLU A 63 -0.36 15.56 2.84
N ASP A 64 -0.79 16.26 3.89
CA ASP A 64 -0.37 15.98 5.28
C ASP A 64 -0.81 14.58 5.73
N LEU A 65 -2.05 14.18 5.43
CA LEU A 65 -2.55 12.83 5.74
C LEU A 65 -1.71 11.76 5.04
N ILE A 66 -1.41 11.96 3.75
CA ILE A 66 -0.55 11.07 2.97
C ILE A 66 0.83 10.95 3.60
N ALA A 67 1.45 12.07 3.97
CA ALA A 67 2.78 12.10 4.55
C ALA A 67 2.84 11.35 5.89
N ILE A 68 1.87 11.59 6.78
CA ILE A 68 1.80 10.91 8.08
C ILE A 68 1.53 9.42 7.89
N LEU A 69 0.63 9.05 6.99
CA LEU A 69 0.30 7.66 6.70
C LEU A 69 1.50 6.89 6.08
N LYS A 70 2.19 7.48 5.10
CA LYS A 70 3.44 6.94 4.51
C LYS A 70 4.55 6.82 5.56
N GLY A 71 4.63 7.79 6.48
CA GLY A 71 5.60 7.81 7.58
C GLY A 71 5.34 6.68 8.59
N LEU A 72 4.10 6.53 9.06
CA LEU A 72 3.72 5.52 10.05
C LEU A 72 3.94 4.09 9.56
N GLU A 73 3.67 3.79 8.29
CA GLU A 73 3.98 2.47 7.72
C GLU A 73 5.47 2.23 7.45
N SER A 74 6.29 3.29 7.38
CA SER A 74 7.73 3.15 7.25
C SER A 74 8.43 2.91 8.60
N GLU A 75 7.76 3.16 9.73
CA GLU A 75 8.28 2.95 11.08
C GLU A 75 7.88 1.62 11.73
N GLU A 76 6.99 0.83 11.11
CA GLU A 76 6.80 -0.59 11.49
C GLU A 76 7.87 -1.46 10.80
N LYS A 77 9.13 -1.33 11.23
CA LYS A 77 10.24 -2.18 10.78
C LYS A 77 10.93 -2.90 11.93
#